data_AF-A0A2H4XDE0-F1
#
_entry.id   AF-A0A2H4XDE0-F1
#
_cell.length_a   1.000
_cell.length_b   1.000
_cell.length_c   1.000
_cell.angle_alpha   90.00
_cell.angle_beta   90.00
_cell.angle_gamma   90.00
#
_symmetry.space_group_name_H-M   'P 1'
#
loop_
_entity.id
_entity.type
_entity.pdbx_description
1 polymer ?
#
loop_
_entity_poly.entity_id
_entity_poly.type
_entity_poly.pdbx_seq_one_letter_code
_entity_poly.pdbx_strand_id
1 'polypeptide(L)'
;KIKKEWLDILEETKKNKILLEKCKKDDLLCSPTITEVSGDAFLNEKITIKEEKEEKINLSLEWILELPDNLDVCIAQRNFEGAVDLLAKLNGYLQDKPLTFSVQDLRAKVDPRLRHLTDVLVFELSPDRSLRGGPKATRRAVSQLVRLGQSTKACGLFLQNRATAVHTAIRQLRIEGATLLYVHKLCNVFFTSLLETAKEFEMDFAGNSGCYSAFIVWSCSALKMFVDAFSKQVFDSKENLSTAAECVKVAKEHCKHMSEIGLDLTFVLHAFLVKDLKTVLQSNKDIIIEATKHRNSEEMWRKMNLMTPVALGKLREEMQNCGVRNFDQFIGEDCWVNISYTIVAFTKQIMFFLEEALKLYFPELHMVLLESLIEIILVAVQHVDYSLR
;
A
#
# COMPACT_ATOMS: atom_id res chain seq x y z
N LYS A 1 17.44 -4.97 38.27
CA LYS A 1 16.55 -6.02 38.84
C LYS A 1 15.54 -6.50 37.79
N ILE A 2 14.75 -5.60 37.20
CA ILE A 2 13.76 -5.88 36.13
C ILE A 2 14.33 -6.71 34.96
N LYS A 3 15.53 -6.39 34.44
CA LYS A 3 16.13 -7.14 33.31
C LYS A 3 16.44 -8.62 33.62
N LYS A 4 16.68 -8.98 34.90
CA LYS A 4 16.91 -10.38 35.29
C LYS A 4 15.59 -11.15 35.37
N GLU A 5 14.55 -10.54 35.96
CA GLU A 5 13.21 -11.14 36.02
C GLU A 5 12.64 -11.43 34.63
N TRP A 6 12.85 -10.54 33.65
CA TRP A 6 12.43 -10.79 32.27
C TRP A 6 13.18 -11.95 31.60
N LEU A 7 14.46 -12.16 31.94
CA LEU A 7 15.23 -13.27 31.40
C LEU A 7 14.81 -14.60 32.03
N ASP A 8 14.51 -14.60 33.32
CA ASP A 8 14.03 -15.79 34.04
C ASP A 8 12.66 -16.23 33.50
N ILE A 9 11.73 -15.29 33.26
CA ILE A 9 10.43 -15.57 32.64
C ILE A 9 10.59 -16.13 31.21
N LEU A 10 11.57 -15.61 30.45
CA LEU A 10 11.84 -16.09 29.09
C LEU A 10 12.43 -17.51 29.08
N GLU A 11 13.29 -17.83 30.04
CA GLU A 11 13.82 -19.19 30.20
C GLU A 11 12.76 -20.19 30.67
N GLU A 12 11.87 -19.77 31.58
CA GLU A 12 10.79 -20.61 32.10
C GLU A 12 9.73 -20.91 31.04
N THR A 13 9.35 -19.90 30.25
CA THR A 13 8.44 -20.09 29.09
C THR A 13 9.07 -20.99 28.01
N LYS A 14 10.38 -20.88 27.77
CA LYS A 14 11.09 -21.77 26.85
C LYS A 14 11.13 -23.22 27.37
N LYS A 15 11.37 -23.44 28.66
CA LYS A 15 11.32 -24.78 29.29
C LYS A 15 9.93 -25.40 29.20
N ASN A 16 8.88 -24.63 29.49
CA ASN A 16 7.51 -25.10 29.41
C ASN A 16 7.11 -25.49 27.98
N LYS A 17 7.56 -24.74 26.96
CA LYS A 17 7.32 -25.08 25.55
C LYS A 17 7.99 -26.41 25.15
N ILE A 18 9.21 -26.66 25.63
CA ILE A 18 9.95 -27.91 25.37
C ILE A 18 9.26 -29.11 26.05
N LEU A 19 8.71 -28.94 27.25
CA LEU A 19 7.94 -29.98 27.93
C LEU A 19 6.63 -30.29 27.19
N LEU A 20 5.95 -29.27 26.69
CA LEU A 20 4.71 -29.42 25.91
C LEU A 20 4.95 -30.11 24.57
N GLU A 21 6.10 -29.86 23.94
CA GLU A 21 6.52 -30.57 22.72
C GLU A 21 6.96 -32.02 22.98
N LYS A 22 7.51 -32.33 24.16
CA LYS A 22 7.80 -33.72 24.57
C LYS A 22 6.52 -34.52 24.82
N CYS A 23 5.55 -33.99 25.58
CA CYS A 23 4.27 -34.67 25.82
C CYS A 23 3.52 -34.96 24.51
N LYS A 24 3.53 -34.01 23.55
CA LYS A 24 2.90 -34.22 22.24
C LYS A 24 3.58 -35.31 21.41
N LYS A 25 4.88 -35.58 21.63
CA LYS A 25 5.61 -36.65 20.95
C LYS A 25 5.33 -38.03 21.55
N ASP A 26 5.12 -38.10 22.86
CA ASP A 26 4.84 -39.35 23.56
C ASP A 26 3.41 -39.84 23.28
N ASP A 27 2.44 -38.95 23.05
CA ASP A 27 1.05 -39.29 22.68
C ASP A 27 0.89 -39.81 21.23
N LEU A 28 1.90 -39.66 20.37
CA LEU A 28 1.86 -40.09 18.96
C LEU A 28 2.44 -41.50 18.72
N LEU A 29 2.89 -42.20 19.78
CA LEU A 29 3.52 -43.53 19.73
C LEU A 29 2.76 -44.56 20.59
N CYS A 30 1.45 -44.71 20.38
CA CYS A 30 0.75 -45.92 20.80
C CYS A 30 -0.43 -46.24 19.86
N SER A 31 -0.23 -47.20 18.97
CA SER A 31 -1.28 -47.91 18.23
C SER A 31 -1.50 -49.27 18.91
N PRO A 32 -2.74 -49.78 19.02
CA PRO A 32 -3.00 -51.06 19.67
C PRO A 32 -2.64 -52.21 18.74
N THR A 33 -1.88 -53.18 19.25
CA THR A 33 -1.62 -54.47 18.61
C THR A 33 -2.64 -55.49 19.12
N ILE A 34 -3.30 -56.18 18.18
CA ILE A 34 -4.20 -57.31 18.39
C ILE A 34 -3.39 -58.54 18.81
N THR A 35 -3.81 -59.22 19.87
CA THR A 35 -3.39 -60.61 20.15
C THR A 35 -4.55 -61.40 20.76
N GLU A 36 -4.99 -62.45 20.06
CA GLU A 36 -5.87 -63.51 20.56
C GLU A 36 -5.07 -64.50 21.41
N VAL A 37 -5.59 -64.96 22.56
CA VAL A 37 -5.53 -66.37 23.03
C VAL A 37 -6.65 -66.64 24.07
N SER A 38 -7.52 -67.59 23.71
CA SER A 38 -8.19 -68.68 24.46
C SER A 38 -8.10 -68.77 26.01
N GLY A 39 -9.23 -69.13 26.65
CA GLY A 39 -9.27 -69.82 27.95
C GLY A 39 -10.54 -69.60 28.80
N ASP A 40 -11.39 -70.62 28.90
CA ASP A 40 -12.62 -70.71 29.71
C ASP A 40 -12.48 -70.36 31.20
N ALA A 41 -13.48 -69.69 31.79
CA ALA A 41 -14.09 -70.04 33.09
C ALA A 41 -15.26 -69.11 33.46
N PHE A 42 -16.36 -69.73 33.90
CA PHE A 42 -17.59 -69.16 34.46
C PHE A 42 -17.39 -68.14 35.60
N LEU A 43 -18.20 -67.07 35.64
CA LEU A 43 -19.23 -66.79 36.69
C LEU A 43 -19.88 -65.39 36.53
N ASN A 44 -21.22 -65.40 36.61
CA ASN A 44 -22.19 -64.31 36.79
C ASN A 44 -21.70 -62.97 37.38
N GLU A 45 -22.11 -61.84 36.78
CA GLU A 45 -23.06 -60.91 37.41
C GLU A 45 -23.55 -59.80 36.46
N LYS A 46 -24.83 -59.45 36.63
CA LYS A 46 -25.63 -58.55 35.80
C LYS A 46 -25.06 -57.14 35.74
N ILE A 47 -24.75 -56.63 34.54
CA ILE A 47 -24.68 -55.19 34.29
C ILE A 47 -25.87 -54.81 33.42
N THR A 48 -26.85 -54.21 34.09
CA THR A 48 -28.05 -53.56 33.56
C THR A 48 -27.68 -52.62 32.42
N ILE A 49 -28.19 -52.91 31.22
CA ILE A 49 -28.27 -51.96 30.11
C ILE A 49 -29.16 -50.80 30.59
N LYS A 50 -28.55 -49.69 30.99
CA LYS A 50 -29.25 -48.40 31.01
C LYS A 50 -29.30 -47.94 29.56
N GLU A 51 -30.45 -48.13 28.93
CA GLU A 51 -30.83 -47.37 27.75
C GLU A 51 -30.84 -45.88 28.14
N GLU A 52 -29.73 -45.19 27.89
CA GLU A 52 -29.77 -43.74 27.75
C GLU A 52 -30.65 -43.47 26.53
N LYS A 53 -31.90 -43.09 26.82
CA LYS A 53 -32.81 -42.54 25.82
C LYS A 53 -32.09 -41.37 25.17
N GLU A 54 -31.57 -41.59 23.97
CA GLU A 54 -31.30 -40.51 23.03
C GLU A 54 -32.58 -39.69 22.94
N GLU A 55 -32.56 -38.48 23.51
CA GLU A 55 -33.57 -37.48 23.18
C GLU A 55 -33.46 -37.26 21.68
N LYS A 56 -34.30 -37.96 20.92
CA LYS A 56 -34.50 -37.75 19.49
C LYS A 56 -34.95 -36.32 19.32
N ILE A 57 -34.00 -35.43 19.07
CA ILE A 57 -34.29 -34.10 18.58
C ILE A 57 -35.11 -34.30 17.30
N ASN A 58 -36.38 -33.89 17.34
CA ASN A 58 -37.23 -33.86 16.16
C ASN A 58 -36.65 -32.84 15.16
N LEU A 59 -35.85 -33.34 14.22
CA LEU A 59 -35.43 -32.62 13.02
C LEU A 59 -36.46 -32.76 11.88
N SER A 60 -37.63 -33.33 12.17
CA SER A 60 -38.76 -33.51 11.24
C SER A 60 -39.49 -32.23 10.86
N LEU A 61 -38.85 -31.06 11.00
CA LEU A 61 -39.40 -29.85 10.39
C LEU A 61 -39.13 -29.91 8.89
N GLU A 62 -40.19 -29.83 8.08
CA GLU A 62 -40.14 -29.91 6.61
C GLU A 62 -39.06 -28.99 6.00
N TRP A 63 -38.90 -27.79 6.54
CA TRP A 63 -37.89 -26.84 6.05
C TRP A 63 -36.44 -27.32 6.21
N ILE A 64 -36.16 -28.22 7.17
CA ILE A 64 -34.82 -28.80 7.39
C ILE A 64 -34.53 -29.90 6.37
N LEU A 65 -35.56 -30.68 6.03
CA LEU A 65 -35.47 -31.74 5.03
C LEU A 65 -35.33 -31.16 3.62
N GLU A 66 -36.03 -30.05 3.33
CA GLU A 66 -35.95 -29.33 2.06
C GLU A 66 -34.75 -28.38 1.97
N LEU A 67 -34.05 -28.11 3.08
CA LEU A 67 -32.93 -27.16 3.13
C LEU A 67 -31.83 -27.46 2.09
N PRO A 68 -31.37 -28.71 1.90
CA PRO A 68 -30.32 -29.00 0.93
C PRO A 68 -30.76 -28.71 -0.51
N ASP A 69 -32.00 -29.04 -0.86
CA ASP A 69 -32.56 -28.79 -2.20
C ASP A 69 -32.80 -27.29 -2.42
N ASN A 70 -33.30 -26.59 -1.40
CA ASN A 70 -33.47 -25.14 -1.43
C ASN A 70 -32.13 -24.40 -1.58
N LEU A 71 -31.05 -24.90 -0.98
CA LEU A 71 -29.70 -24.38 -1.18
C LEU A 71 -29.24 -24.56 -2.62
N ASP A 72 -29.45 -25.74 -3.20
CA ASP A 72 -29.09 -26.03 -4.60
C ASP A 72 -29.87 -25.12 -5.57
N VAL A 73 -31.17 -24.89 -5.32
CA VAL A 73 -31.99 -23.93 -6.09
C VAL A 73 -31.47 -22.50 -5.95
N CYS A 74 -31.14 -22.05 -4.74
CA CYS A 74 -30.60 -20.70 -4.52
C CYS A 74 -29.26 -20.50 -5.22
N ILE A 75 -28.38 -21.52 -5.21
CA ILE A 75 -27.09 -21.51 -5.92
C ILE A 75 -27.33 -21.45 -7.43
N ALA A 76 -28.24 -22.28 -7.97
CA ALA A 76 -28.59 -22.29 -9.39
C ALA A 76 -29.17 -20.96 -9.88
N GLN A 77 -29.99 -20.30 -9.05
CA GLN A 77 -30.57 -18.97 -9.32
C GLN A 77 -29.58 -17.81 -9.08
N ARG A 78 -28.36 -18.09 -8.60
CA ARG A 78 -27.38 -17.08 -8.15
C ARG A 78 -27.92 -16.14 -7.06
N ASN A 79 -28.90 -16.59 -6.29
CA ASN A 79 -29.38 -15.87 -5.12
C ASN A 79 -28.51 -16.23 -3.90
N PHE A 80 -27.30 -15.70 -3.87
CA PHE A 80 -26.34 -16.00 -2.81
C PHE A 80 -26.76 -15.46 -1.44
N GLU A 81 -27.47 -14.32 -1.39
CA GLU A 81 -28.02 -13.74 -0.16
C GLU A 81 -29.01 -14.72 0.49
N GLY A 82 -29.96 -15.25 -0.30
CA GLY A 82 -30.92 -16.25 0.18
C GLY A 82 -30.25 -17.54 0.67
N ALA A 83 -29.22 -18.02 -0.04
CA ALA A 83 -28.47 -19.21 0.38
C ALA A 83 -27.75 -19.01 1.72
N VAL A 84 -27.11 -17.85 1.92
CA VAL A 84 -26.42 -17.52 3.18
C VAL A 84 -27.42 -17.29 4.32
N ASP A 85 -28.58 -16.71 4.06
CA ASP A 85 -29.65 -16.53 5.06
C ASP A 85 -30.19 -17.89 5.55
N LEU A 86 -30.37 -18.85 4.64
CA LEU A 86 -30.77 -20.22 4.99
C LEU A 86 -29.71 -20.92 5.85
N LEU A 87 -28.43 -20.75 5.53
CA LEU A 87 -27.31 -21.28 6.32
C LEU A 87 -27.21 -20.59 7.70
N ALA A 88 -27.45 -19.29 7.78
CA ALA A 88 -27.47 -18.55 9.04
C ALA A 88 -28.64 -19.02 9.94
N LYS A 89 -29.83 -19.22 9.37
CA LYS A 89 -30.98 -19.80 10.08
C LYS A 89 -30.70 -21.21 10.59
N LEU A 90 -30.06 -22.05 9.77
CA LEU A 90 -29.63 -23.38 10.18
C LEU A 90 -28.66 -23.31 11.35
N ASN A 91 -27.61 -22.48 11.24
CA ASN A 91 -26.60 -22.36 12.28
C ASN A 91 -27.18 -21.82 13.60
N GLY A 92 -28.09 -20.86 13.54
CA GLY A 92 -28.81 -20.38 14.74
C GLY A 92 -29.67 -21.47 15.38
N TYR A 93 -30.40 -22.25 14.57
CA TYR A 93 -31.22 -23.36 15.07
C TYR A 93 -30.41 -24.52 15.67
N LEU A 94 -29.18 -24.70 15.19
CA LEU A 94 -28.25 -25.74 15.65
C LEU A 94 -27.36 -25.29 16.82
N GLN A 95 -27.33 -24.01 17.20
CA GLN A 95 -26.49 -23.51 18.30
C GLN A 95 -26.94 -24.02 19.67
N ASP A 96 -28.26 -24.15 19.89
CA ASP A 96 -28.83 -24.53 21.19
C ASP A 96 -29.07 -26.04 21.35
N LYS A 97 -28.71 -26.85 20.34
CA LYS A 97 -29.06 -28.26 20.26
C LYS A 97 -27.84 -29.17 20.43
N PRO A 98 -27.94 -30.28 21.20
CA PRO A 98 -26.85 -31.22 21.34
C PRO A 98 -26.53 -31.90 20.00
N LEU A 99 -25.27 -32.29 19.83
CA LEU A 99 -24.73 -32.95 18.64
C LEU A 99 -25.25 -34.40 18.51
N THR A 100 -26.54 -34.55 18.20
CA THR A 100 -27.15 -35.86 17.91
C THR A 100 -26.73 -36.35 16.51
N PHE A 101 -26.75 -37.67 16.27
CA PHE A 101 -26.47 -38.29 14.97
C PHE A 101 -27.22 -37.62 13.80
N SER A 102 -28.49 -37.26 14.00
CA SER A 102 -29.32 -36.57 12.99
C SER A 102 -28.83 -35.15 12.65
N VAL A 103 -28.19 -34.45 13.59
CA VAL A 103 -27.56 -33.14 13.33
C VAL A 103 -26.26 -33.32 12.53
N GLN A 104 -25.52 -34.40 12.79
CA GLN A 104 -24.30 -34.73 12.04
C GLN A 104 -24.62 -35.14 10.59
N ASP A 105 -25.67 -35.94 10.35
CA ASP A 105 -26.11 -36.30 9.00
C ASP A 105 -26.57 -35.07 8.18
N LEU A 106 -27.30 -34.14 8.82
CA LEU A 106 -27.69 -32.89 8.18
C LEU A 106 -26.48 -32.02 7.83
N ARG A 107 -25.51 -31.87 8.75
CA ARG A 107 -24.26 -31.14 8.45
C ARG A 107 -23.49 -31.81 7.31
N ALA A 108 -23.40 -33.14 7.28
CA ALA A 108 -22.75 -33.88 6.20
C ALA A 108 -23.41 -33.63 4.82
N LYS A 109 -24.72 -33.39 4.77
CA LYS A 109 -25.45 -33.02 3.54
C LYS A 109 -25.31 -31.53 3.16
N VAL A 110 -25.13 -30.65 4.13
CA VAL A 110 -25.03 -29.19 3.93
C VAL A 110 -23.59 -28.74 3.64
N ASP A 111 -22.59 -29.34 4.28
CA ASP A 111 -21.17 -29.02 4.11
C ASP A 111 -20.66 -29.09 2.65
N PRO A 112 -21.00 -30.10 1.82
CA PRO A 112 -20.59 -30.10 0.42
C PRO A 112 -21.24 -28.96 -0.38
N ARG A 113 -22.46 -28.55 -0.03
CA ARG A 113 -23.17 -27.43 -0.68
C ARG A 113 -22.62 -26.08 -0.23
N LEU A 114 -22.24 -25.96 1.04
CA LEU A 114 -21.48 -24.81 1.55
C LEU A 114 -20.14 -24.65 0.81
N ARG A 115 -19.42 -25.76 0.59
CA ARG A 115 -18.20 -25.77 -0.23
C ARG A 115 -18.50 -25.35 -1.66
N HIS A 116 -19.55 -25.89 -2.28
CA HIS A 116 -19.94 -25.51 -3.63
C HIS A 116 -20.31 -24.01 -3.74
N LEU A 117 -21.14 -23.48 -2.81
CA LEU A 117 -21.48 -22.07 -2.74
C LEU A 117 -20.24 -21.19 -2.59
N THR A 118 -19.30 -21.60 -1.72
CA THR A 118 -18.01 -20.91 -1.55
C THR A 118 -17.25 -20.86 -2.87
N ASP A 119 -17.13 -21.99 -3.57
CA ASP A 119 -16.36 -22.07 -4.81
C ASP A 119 -16.99 -21.23 -5.91
N VAL A 120 -18.33 -21.20 -6.00
CA VAL A 120 -19.06 -20.33 -6.93
C VAL A 120 -18.83 -18.86 -6.58
N LEU A 121 -18.89 -18.47 -5.30
CA LEU A 121 -18.63 -17.09 -4.87
C LEU A 121 -17.18 -16.66 -5.16
N VAL A 122 -16.21 -17.55 -4.95
CA VAL A 122 -14.80 -17.33 -5.27
C VAL A 122 -14.61 -17.16 -6.78
N PHE A 123 -15.30 -17.98 -7.57
CA PHE A 123 -15.29 -17.90 -9.03
C PHE A 123 -15.86 -16.57 -9.55
N GLU A 124 -16.94 -16.05 -8.96
CA GLU A 124 -17.52 -14.74 -9.31
C GLU A 124 -16.61 -13.56 -8.95
N LEU A 125 -15.76 -13.71 -7.92
CA LEU A 125 -14.81 -12.68 -7.50
C LEU A 125 -13.51 -12.68 -8.31
N SER A 126 -13.27 -13.72 -9.10
CA SER A 126 -12.03 -13.90 -9.83
C SER A 126 -11.96 -12.91 -11.02
N PRO A 127 -10.85 -12.16 -11.16
CA PRO A 127 -10.74 -11.04 -12.11
C PRO A 127 -10.80 -11.48 -13.58
N ASP A 128 -10.41 -12.72 -13.89
CA ASP A 128 -10.29 -13.21 -15.28
C ASP A 128 -11.62 -13.54 -15.97
N ARG A 129 -12.74 -13.63 -15.25
CA ARG A 129 -14.02 -14.10 -15.81
C ARG A 129 -15.30 -13.43 -15.30
N SER A 130 -15.21 -12.34 -14.53
CA SER A 130 -16.40 -11.53 -14.18
C SER A 130 -16.92 -10.75 -15.40
N LEU A 131 -17.48 -11.45 -16.37
CA LEU A 131 -18.17 -10.88 -17.53
C LEU A 131 -19.58 -10.35 -17.17
N ARG A 132 -20.05 -10.60 -15.94
CA ARG A 132 -21.47 -10.40 -15.57
C ARG A 132 -21.71 -9.57 -14.31
N GLY A 133 -20.68 -9.17 -13.59
CA GLY A 133 -20.83 -8.51 -12.31
C GLY A 133 -19.93 -7.30 -12.18
N GLY A 134 -20.45 -6.11 -12.51
CA GLY A 134 -19.78 -4.85 -12.18
C GLY A 134 -19.57 -4.68 -10.67
N PRO A 135 -19.08 -3.53 -10.20
CA PRO A 135 -18.65 -3.32 -8.79
C PRO A 135 -19.66 -3.76 -7.72
N LYS A 136 -20.97 -3.66 -8.02
CA LYS A 136 -22.06 -4.11 -7.14
C LYS A 136 -22.08 -5.63 -6.91
N ALA A 137 -21.77 -6.43 -7.91
CA ALA A 137 -21.78 -7.89 -7.80
C ALA A 137 -20.58 -8.38 -6.97
N THR A 138 -19.40 -7.79 -7.19
CA THR A 138 -18.19 -8.04 -6.38
C THR A 138 -18.47 -7.78 -4.91
N ARG A 139 -19.05 -6.62 -4.56
CA ARG A 139 -19.41 -6.29 -3.18
C ARG A 139 -20.36 -7.32 -2.55
N ARG A 140 -21.42 -7.70 -3.26
CA ARG A 140 -22.37 -8.72 -2.76
C ARG A 140 -21.69 -10.04 -2.49
N ALA A 141 -20.82 -10.50 -3.39
CA ALA A 141 -20.10 -11.75 -3.22
C ALA A 141 -19.11 -11.71 -2.05
N VAL A 142 -18.40 -10.58 -1.83
CA VAL A 142 -17.52 -10.39 -0.67
C VAL A 142 -18.32 -10.42 0.63
N SER A 143 -19.41 -9.65 0.72
CA SER A 143 -20.26 -9.62 1.91
C SER A 143 -20.79 -11.01 2.25
N GLN A 144 -21.22 -11.80 1.25
CA GLN A 144 -21.65 -13.18 1.46
C GLN A 144 -20.52 -14.09 1.97
N LEU A 145 -19.30 -13.99 1.43
CA LEU A 145 -18.17 -14.79 1.92
C LEU A 145 -17.76 -14.42 3.35
N VAL A 146 -17.84 -13.13 3.72
CA VAL A 146 -17.59 -12.67 5.08
C VAL A 146 -18.63 -13.26 6.04
N ARG A 147 -19.92 -13.25 5.66
CA ARG A 147 -21.01 -13.88 6.43
C ARG A 147 -20.86 -15.39 6.59
N LEU A 148 -20.24 -16.06 5.61
CA LEU A 148 -19.90 -17.49 5.68
C LEU A 148 -18.67 -17.80 6.56
N GLY A 149 -18.07 -16.79 7.21
CA GLY A 149 -16.89 -16.96 8.05
C GLY A 149 -15.57 -17.11 7.28
N GLN A 150 -15.57 -16.88 5.96
CA GLN A 150 -14.37 -16.95 5.12
C GLN A 150 -13.76 -15.57 4.84
N SER A 151 -13.70 -14.73 5.87
CA SER A 151 -13.23 -13.33 5.76
C SER A 151 -11.83 -13.21 5.17
N THR A 152 -10.88 -14.05 5.58
CA THR A 152 -9.50 -14.02 5.03
C THR A 152 -9.45 -14.31 3.53
N LYS A 153 -10.22 -15.30 3.06
CA LYS A 153 -10.28 -15.66 1.63
C LYS A 153 -10.99 -14.56 0.83
N ALA A 154 -12.08 -14.02 1.37
CA ALA A 154 -12.80 -12.89 0.78
C ALA A 154 -11.92 -11.65 0.64
N CYS A 155 -11.15 -11.32 1.70
CA CYS A 155 -10.20 -10.21 1.71
C CYS A 155 -9.14 -10.35 0.61
N GLY A 156 -8.49 -11.52 0.52
CA GLY A 156 -7.48 -11.77 -0.52
C GLY A 156 -8.03 -11.59 -1.94
N LEU A 157 -9.22 -12.14 -2.22
CA LEU A 157 -9.86 -12.03 -3.53
C LEU A 157 -10.34 -10.61 -3.84
N PHE A 158 -10.89 -9.91 -2.84
CA PHE A 158 -11.30 -8.52 -2.98
C PHE A 158 -10.10 -7.64 -3.35
N LEU A 159 -8.98 -7.75 -2.61
CA LEU A 159 -7.77 -6.97 -2.86
C LEU A 159 -7.12 -7.34 -4.20
N GLN A 160 -7.15 -8.62 -4.60
CA GLN A 160 -6.66 -9.04 -5.91
C GLN A 160 -7.49 -8.43 -7.05
N ASN A 161 -8.81 -8.48 -6.95
CA ASN A 161 -9.69 -7.85 -7.92
C ASN A 161 -9.44 -6.33 -8.00
N ARG A 162 -9.33 -5.65 -6.84
CA ARG A 162 -9.00 -4.22 -6.76
C ARG A 162 -7.63 -3.90 -7.34
N ALA A 163 -6.62 -4.74 -7.13
CA ALA A 163 -5.30 -4.59 -7.75
C ALA A 163 -5.41 -4.60 -9.28
N THR A 164 -6.16 -5.55 -9.86
CA THR A 164 -6.37 -5.63 -11.31
C THR A 164 -7.15 -4.44 -11.86
N ALA A 165 -8.14 -3.94 -11.11
CA ALA A 165 -8.92 -2.75 -11.48
C ALA A 165 -8.04 -1.49 -11.49
N VAL A 166 -7.27 -1.25 -10.43
CA VAL A 166 -6.33 -0.12 -10.33
C VAL A 166 -5.29 -0.19 -11.45
N HIS A 167 -4.68 -1.36 -11.66
CA HIS A 167 -3.69 -1.56 -12.71
C HIS A 167 -4.27 -1.27 -14.11
N THR A 168 -5.48 -1.75 -14.38
CA THR A 168 -6.19 -1.48 -15.65
C THR A 168 -6.50 0.00 -15.81
N ALA A 169 -6.96 0.67 -14.75
CA ALA A 169 -7.27 2.09 -14.78
C ALA A 169 -6.03 2.96 -15.06
N ILE A 170 -4.89 2.63 -14.42
CA ILE A 170 -3.61 3.31 -14.69
C ILE A 170 -3.17 3.06 -16.14
N ARG A 171 -3.27 1.82 -16.63
CA ARG A 171 -2.84 1.46 -18.00
C ARG A 171 -3.71 2.10 -19.09
N GLN A 172 -4.99 2.31 -18.83
CA GLN A 172 -5.92 2.96 -19.76
C GLN A 172 -5.74 4.47 -19.82
N LEU A 173 -5.02 5.06 -18.85
CA LEU A 173 -4.75 6.48 -18.85
C LEU A 173 -3.87 6.85 -20.04
N ARG A 174 -4.42 7.69 -20.93
CA ARG A 174 -3.67 8.20 -22.07
C ARG A 174 -2.68 9.27 -21.63
N ILE A 175 -1.45 9.16 -22.13
CA ILE A 175 -0.43 10.20 -22.00
C ILE A 175 -0.76 11.27 -23.03
N GLU A 176 -1.38 12.37 -22.56
CA GLU A 176 -1.79 13.49 -23.42
C GLU A 176 -1.43 14.81 -22.74
N GLY A 177 -0.77 15.69 -23.50
CA GLY A 177 -0.40 17.04 -23.07
C GLY A 177 0.90 17.08 -22.26
N ALA A 178 1.04 18.15 -21.46
CA ALA A 178 2.20 18.37 -20.61
C ALA A 178 2.27 17.31 -19.48
N THR A 179 3.50 16.94 -19.09
CA THR A 179 3.78 15.94 -18.04
C THR A 179 2.99 16.21 -16.75
N LEU A 180 2.94 17.46 -16.29
CA LEU A 180 2.19 17.84 -15.09
C LEU A 180 0.68 17.54 -15.19
N LEU A 181 0.06 17.76 -16.36
CA LEU A 181 -1.35 17.47 -16.58
C LEU A 181 -1.63 15.97 -16.51
N TYR A 182 -0.74 15.16 -17.09
CA TYR A 182 -0.83 13.71 -16.97
C TYR A 182 -0.68 13.27 -15.50
N VAL A 183 0.30 13.82 -14.76
CA VAL A 183 0.50 13.48 -13.34
C VAL A 183 -0.74 13.79 -12.50
N HIS A 184 -1.39 14.93 -12.71
CA HIS A 184 -2.66 15.24 -12.03
C HIS A 184 -3.74 14.20 -12.32
N LYS A 185 -3.91 13.80 -13.58
CA LYS A 185 -4.89 12.76 -13.94
C LYS A 185 -4.52 11.41 -13.30
N LEU A 186 -3.24 11.04 -13.32
CA LEU A 186 -2.74 9.80 -12.72
C LEU A 186 -2.99 9.76 -11.21
N CYS A 187 -2.66 10.84 -10.50
CA CYS A 187 -2.93 10.97 -9.07
C CYS A 187 -4.43 10.87 -8.80
N ASN A 188 -5.26 11.62 -9.51
CA ASN A 188 -6.70 11.57 -9.32
C ASN A 188 -7.28 10.16 -9.51
N VAL A 189 -6.91 9.46 -10.58
CA VAL A 189 -7.38 8.09 -10.84
C VAL A 189 -6.95 7.14 -9.73
N PHE A 190 -5.67 7.15 -9.35
CA PHE A 190 -5.13 6.25 -8.33
C PHE A 190 -5.69 6.53 -6.94
N PHE A 191 -5.59 7.76 -6.44
CA PHE A 191 -5.99 8.10 -5.07
C PHE A 191 -7.51 8.04 -4.87
N THR A 192 -8.31 8.34 -5.91
CA THR A 192 -9.77 8.14 -5.84
C THR A 192 -10.09 6.66 -5.74
N SER A 193 -9.47 5.81 -6.56
CA SER A 193 -9.67 4.35 -6.50
C SER A 193 -9.21 3.75 -5.18
N LEU A 194 -8.10 4.23 -4.63
CA LEU A 194 -7.60 3.84 -3.31
C LEU A 194 -8.60 4.23 -2.21
N LEU A 195 -9.12 5.46 -2.24
CA LEU A 195 -10.12 5.93 -1.27
C LEU A 195 -11.43 5.13 -1.34
N GLU A 196 -11.94 4.87 -2.53
CA GLU A 196 -13.13 4.03 -2.73
C GLU A 196 -12.89 2.62 -2.19
N THR A 197 -11.71 2.06 -2.44
CA THR A 197 -11.35 0.73 -1.95
C THR A 197 -11.23 0.69 -0.43
N ALA A 198 -10.65 1.73 0.18
CA ALA A 198 -10.57 1.85 1.64
C ALA A 198 -11.96 1.91 2.29
N LYS A 199 -12.86 2.72 1.74
CA LYS A 199 -14.25 2.83 2.22
C LYS A 199 -15.01 1.52 2.11
N GLU A 200 -14.91 0.84 0.97
CA GLU A 200 -15.56 -0.47 0.78
C GLU A 200 -14.96 -1.53 1.70
N PHE A 201 -13.64 -1.52 1.89
CA PHE A 201 -12.96 -2.43 2.78
C PHE A 201 -13.41 -2.24 4.23
N GLU A 202 -13.54 -0.99 4.69
CA GLU A 202 -14.06 -0.69 6.03
C GLU A 202 -15.50 -1.18 6.19
N MET A 203 -16.36 -0.99 5.20
CA MET A 203 -17.76 -1.47 5.24
C MET A 203 -17.86 -3.00 5.34
N ASP A 204 -17.08 -3.73 4.55
CA ASP A 204 -17.18 -5.20 4.46
C ASP A 204 -16.39 -5.92 5.55
N PHE A 205 -15.35 -5.30 6.14
CA PHE A 205 -14.42 -5.94 7.06
C PHE A 205 -14.27 -5.28 8.45
N ALA A 206 -15.13 -4.31 8.84
CA ALA A 206 -15.07 -3.60 10.13
C ALA A 206 -14.88 -4.49 11.39
N GLY A 207 -15.37 -5.74 11.37
CA GLY A 207 -15.24 -6.69 12.49
C GLY A 207 -14.01 -7.62 12.44
N ASN A 208 -13.24 -7.62 11.35
CA ASN A 208 -12.17 -8.59 11.09
C ASN A 208 -10.78 -7.93 11.13
N SER A 209 -10.25 -7.69 12.34
CA SER A 209 -8.95 -7.02 12.55
C SER A 209 -7.79 -7.65 11.76
N GLY A 210 -7.81 -8.97 11.56
CA GLY A 210 -6.80 -9.70 10.79
C GLY A 210 -6.74 -9.35 9.29
N CYS A 211 -7.77 -8.73 8.72
CA CYS A 211 -7.80 -8.36 7.30
C CYS A 211 -7.11 -7.01 7.02
N TYR A 212 -7.03 -6.11 8.01
CA TYR A 212 -6.45 -4.77 7.81
C TYR A 212 -4.97 -4.81 7.45
N SER A 213 -4.20 -5.76 8.00
CA SER A 213 -2.79 -5.94 7.63
C SER A 213 -2.62 -6.27 6.14
N ALA A 214 -3.50 -7.13 5.60
CA ALA A 214 -3.51 -7.45 4.17
C ALA A 214 -3.87 -6.23 3.31
N PHE A 215 -4.81 -5.39 3.78
CA PHE A 215 -5.16 -4.13 3.11
C PHE A 215 -3.98 -3.15 3.07
N ILE A 216 -3.20 -3.02 4.15
CA ILE A 216 -2.00 -2.17 4.16
C ILE A 216 -0.93 -2.70 3.19
N VAL A 217 -0.68 -4.02 3.19
CA VAL A 217 0.27 -4.64 2.24
C VAL A 217 -0.15 -4.39 0.80
N TRP A 218 -1.45 -4.55 0.50
CA TRP A 218 -2.00 -4.24 -0.81
C TRP A 218 -1.84 -2.76 -1.16
N SER A 219 -2.14 -1.84 -0.23
CA SER A 219 -2.02 -0.40 -0.45
C SER A 219 -0.58 0.00 -0.80
N CYS A 220 0.41 -0.57 -0.12
CA CYS A 220 1.83 -0.37 -0.44
C CYS A 220 2.19 -0.90 -1.84
N SER A 221 1.68 -2.08 -2.22
CA SER A 221 1.89 -2.65 -3.55
C SER A 221 1.22 -1.83 -4.65
N ALA A 222 -0.01 -1.36 -4.40
CA ALA A 222 -0.74 -0.48 -5.31
C ALA A 222 -0.02 0.86 -5.48
N LEU A 223 0.49 1.45 -4.39
CA LEU A 223 1.30 2.66 -4.45
C LEU A 223 2.61 2.43 -5.22
N LYS A 224 3.24 1.26 -5.09
CA LYS A 224 4.42 0.93 -5.89
C LYS A 224 4.11 0.95 -7.39
N MET A 225 3.00 0.35 -7.82
CA MET A 225 2.59 0.41 -9.22
C MET A 225 2.33 1.84 -9.71
N PHE A 226 1.71 2.68 -8.87
CA PHE A 226 1.55 4.10 -9.16
C PHE A 226 2.91 4.80 -9.31
N VAL A 227 3.84 4.60 -8.38
CA VAL A 227 5.18 5.22 -8.43
C VAL A 227 5.94 4.75 -9.67
N ASP A 228 5.85 3.48 -10.06
CA ASP A 228 6.52 2.99 -11.27
C ASP A 228 5.98 3.66 -12.55
N ALA A 229 4.68 3.94 -12.62
CA ALA A 229 4.08 4.69 -13.74
C ALA A 229 4.43 6.19 -13.68
N PHE A 230 4.45 6.77 -12.48
CA PHE A 230 4.85 8.15 -12.22
C PHE A 230 6.30 8.38 -12.61
N SER A 231 7.23 7.56 -12.12
CA SER A 231 8.66 7.69 -12.35
C SER A 231 9.03 7.63 -13.82
N LYS A 232 8.40 6.73 -14.59
CA LYS A 232 8.58 6.65 -16.04
C LYS A 232 8.22 7.95 -16.76
N GLN A 233 7.17 8.63 -16.32
CA GLN A 233 6.73 9.85 -16.99
C GLN A 233 7.47 11.09 -16.50
N VAL A 234 7.93 11.13 -15.25
CA VAL A 234 8.54 12.31 -14.64
C VAL A 234 10.07 12.30 -14.74
N PHE A 235 10.71 11.13 -14.63
CA PHE A 235 12.16 11.02 -14.54
C PHE A 235 12.81 10.46 -15.82
N ASP A 236 12.19 9.48 -16.49
CA ASP A 236 12.78 8.91 -17.72
C ASP A 236 12.63 9.84 -18.94
N SER A 237 11.66 10.77 -18.88
CA SER A 237 11.36 11.76 -19.92
C SER A 237 12.36 12.93 -20.00
N LYS A 238 13.40 12.95 -19.14
CA LYS A 238 14.40 14.03 -19.04
C LYS A 238 13.79 15.42 -18.83
N GLU A 239 12.69 15.48 -18.09
CA GLU A 239 12.06 16.75 -17.69
C GLU A 239 13.03 17.58 -16.83
N ASN A 240 12.81 18.90 -16.81
CA ASN A 240 13.61 19.78 -15.96
C ASN A 240 13.26 19.57 -14.48
N LEU A 241 14.19 19.96 -13.59
CA LEU A 241 14.04 19.79 -12.14
C LEU A 241 12.75 20.43 -11.60
N SER A 242 12.29 21.53 -12.20
CA SER A 242 11.09 22.22 -11.73
C SER A 242 9.81 21.47 -12.04
N THR A 243 9.67 20.96 -13.27
CA THR A 243 8.54 20.09 -13.63
C THR A 243 8.51 18.85 -12.73
N ALA A 244 9.67 18.25 -12.46
CA ALA A 244 9.76 17.12 -11.54
C ALA A 244 9.35 17.48 -10.11
N ALA A 245 9.81 18.63 -9.60
CA ALA A 245 9.45 19.14 -8.28
C ALA A 245 7.95 19.38 -8.13
N GLU A 246 7.31 20.02 -9.10
CA GLU A 246 5.85 20.25 -9.08
C GLU A 246 5.07 18.92 -9.17
N CYS A 247 5.51 17.98 -10.02
CA CYS A 247 4.87 16.66 -10.11
C CYS A 247 4.93 15.89 -8.77
N VAL A 248 6.08 15.91 -8.11
CA VAL A 248 6.28 15.25 -6.81
C VAL A 248 5.46 15.94 -5.72
N LYS A 249 5.37 17.27 -5.75
CA LYS A 249 4.53 18.04 -4.84
C LYS A 249 3.06 17.62 -4.94
N VAL A 250 2.52 17.50 -6.16
CA VAL A 250 1.14 17.02 -6.38
C VAL A 250 0.94 15.63 -5.77
N ALA A 251 1.85 14.69 -6.02
CA ALA A 251 1.76 13.35 -5.43
C ALA A 251 1.80 13.37 -3.89
N LYS A 252 2.67 14.20 -3.29
CA LYS A 252 2.75 14.39 -1.82
C LYS A 252 1.45 14.97 -1.26
N GLU A 253 0.85 15.95 -1.93
CA GLU A 253 -0.43 16.54 -1.51
C GLU A 253 -1.55 15.51 -1.48
N HIS A 254 -1.66 14.66 -2.50
CA HIS A 254 -2.65 13.57 -2.51
C HIS A 254 -2.39 12.53 -1.41
N CYS A 255 -1.13 12.16 -1.14
CA CYS A 255 -0.80 11.30 -0.01
C CYS A 255 -1.23 11.92 1.33
N LYS A 256 -1.00 13.23 1.52
CA LYS A 256 -1.39 13.93 2.74
C LYS A 256 -2.91 13.90 2.95
N HIS A 257 -3.71 14.11 1.91
CA HIS A 257 -5.17 13.98 1.99
C HIS A 257 -5.59 12.56 2.41
N MET A 258 -4.87 11.53 1.96
CA MET A 258 -5.12 10.16 2.39
C MET A 258 -4.77 9.92 3.87
N SER A 259 -3.69 10.56 4.36
CA SER A 259 -3.29 10.53 5.77
C SER A 259 -4.37 11.14 6.68
N GLU A 260 -5.05 12.21 6.24
CA GLU A 260 -6.17 12.83 6.98
C GLU A 260 -7.37 11.88 7.14
N ILE A 261 -7.51 10.90 6.25
CA ILE A 261 -8.56 9.88 6.27
C ILE A 261 -8.12 8.65 7.09
N GLY A 262 -6.86 8.60 7.54
CA GLY A 262 -6.32 7.56 8.41
C GLY A 262 -5.42 6.54 7.70
N LEU A 263 -5.05 6.78 6.43
CA LEU A 263 -4.12 5.93 5.69
C LEU A 263 -2.89 6.74 5.25
N ASP A 264 -1.86 6.78 6.11
CA ASP A 264 -0.62 7.47 5.80
C ASP A 264 0.34 6.60 5.00
N LEU A 265 0.56 6.98 3.74
CA LEU A 265 1.50 6.33 2.81
C LEU A 265 2.68 7.23 2.42
N THR A 266 2.85 8.37 3.09
CA THR A 266 3.86 9.36 2.74
C THR A 266 5.27 8.78 2.80
N PHE A 267 5.58 8.00 3.85
CA PHE A 267 6.88 7.35 4.00
C PHE A 267 7.15 6.31 2.88
N VAL A 268 6.11 5.61 2.43
CA VAL A 268 6.20 4.62 1.34
C VAL A 268 6.47 5.33 0.02
N LEU A 269 5.77 6.44 -0.23
CA LEU A 269 6.00 7.29 -1.40
C LEU A 269 7.46 7.78 -1.43
N HIS A 270 7.96 8.30 -0.31
CA HIS A 270 9.35 8.75 -0.20
C HIS A 270 10.34 7.60 -0.45
N ALA A 271 10.10 6.43 0.15
CA ALA A 271 10.96 5.26 -0.01
C ALA A 271 11.06 4.79 -1.48
N PHE A 272 9.98 4.89 -2.25
CA PHE A 272 9.99 4.52 -3.66
C PHE A 272 10.58 5.60 -4.57
N LEU A 273 10.42 6.89 -4.24
CA LEU A 273 10.93 8.00 -5.04
C LEU A 273 12.40 8.36 -4.74
N VAL A 274 12.95 7.95 -3.59
CA VAL A 274 14.27 8.40 -3.13
C VAL A 274 15.39 8.18 -4.14
N LYS A 275 15.39 7.04 -4.84
CA LYS A 275 16.42 6.73 -5.83
C LYS A 275 16.36 7.70 -7.00
N ASP A 276 15.18 7.87 -7.57
CA ASP A 276 14.97 8.71 -8.75
C ASP A 276 15.26 10.19 -8.43
N LEU A 277 14.82 10.65 -7.25
CA LEU A 277 15.09 12.01 -6.79
C LEU A 277 16.57 12.28 -6.57
N LYS A 278 17.33 11.33 -6.03
CA LYS A 278 18.79 11.45 -5.92
C LYS A 278 19.42 11.57 -7.30
N THR A 279 19.02 10.74 -8.25
CA THR A 279 19.53 10.79 -9.63
C THR A 279 19.22 12.12 -10.31
N VAL A 280 18.00 12.66 -10.14
CA VAL A 280 17.61 13.95 -10.73
C VAL A 280 18.40 15.10 -10.12
N LEU A 281 18.56 15.13 -8.79
CA LEU A 281 19.36 16.16 -8.11
C LEU A 281 20.82 16.14 -8.55
N GLN A 282 21.43 14.95 -8.62
CA GLN A 282 22.80 14.78 -9.10
C GLN A 282 22.96 15.19 -10.57
N SER A 283 22.04 14.77 -11.44
CA SER A 283 22.06 15.15 -12.85
C SER A 283 21.92 16.67 -13.03
N ASN A 284 21.05 17.31 -12.25
CA ASN A 284 20.89 18.76 -12.31
C ASN A 284 22.12 19.50 -11.77
N LYS A 285 22.72 19.01 -10.69
CA LYS A 285 24.00 19.49 -10.17
C LYS A 285 25.09 19.45 -11.25
N ASP A 286 25.24 18.34 -11.97
CA ASP A 286 26.25 18.21 -13.03
C ASP A 286 26.00 19.21 -14.17
N ILE A 287 24.73 19.41 -14.58
CA ILE A 287 24.35 20.43 -15.56
C ILE A 287 24.74 21.84 -15.09
N ILE A 288 24.51 22.15 -13.81
CA ILE A 288 24.87 23.46 -13.22
C ILE A 288 26.39 23.65 -13.21
N ILE A 289 27.14 22.62 -12.83
CA ILE A 289 28.60 22.65 -12.80
C ILE A 289 29.16 22.91 -14.19
N GLU A 290 28.71 22.18 -15.21
CA GLU A 290 29.20 22.34 -16.57
C GLU A 290 28.81 23.70 -17.17
N ALA A 291 27.58 24.17 -16.93
CA ALA A 291 27.15 25.52 -17.34
C ALA A 291 27.98 26.63 -16.65
N THR A 292 28.37 26.41 -15.39
CA THR A 292 29.21 27.34 -14.63
C THR A 292 30.63 27.35 -15.18
N LYS A 293 31.26 26.19 -15.41
CA LYS A 293 32.60 26.08 -16.02
C LYS A 293 32.65 26.76 -17.40
N HIS A 294 31.64 26.54 -18.23
CA HIS A 294 31.57 27.17 -19.56
C HIS A 294 31.59 28.70 -19.44
N ARG A 295 30.70 29.27 -18.62
CA ARG A 295 30.64 30.73 -18.42
C ARG A 295 31.93 31.29 -17.83
N ASN A 296 32.54 30.56 -16.89
CA ASN A 296 33.81 30.93 -16.27
C ASN A 296 34.97 30.98 -17.27
N SER A 297 34.95 30.16 -18.33
CA SER A 297 36.00 30.17 -19.36
C SER A 297 36.00 31.44 -20.23
N GLU A 298 34.87 32.16 -20.28
CA GLU A 298 34.68 33.40 -21.04
C GLU A 298 34.74 34.66 -20.14
N GLU A 299 35.02 34.49 -18.84
CA GLU A 299 34.95 35.59 -17.86
C GLU A 299 36.17 36.51 -17.95
N MET A 300 35.90 37.82 -17.86
CA MET A 300 36.88 38.91 -17.94
C MET A 300 36.86 39.82 -16.70
N TRP A 301 36.04 39.49 -15.68
CA TRP A 301 35.86 40.22 -14.42
C TRP A 301 35.49 41.69 -14.60
N ARG A 302 34.66 41.97 -15.62
CA ARG A 302 34.23 43.34 -15.94
C ARG A 302 32.90 43.66 -15.27
N LYS A 303 32.75 44.93 -14.89
CA LYS A 303 31.43 45.49 -14.53
C LYS A 303 30.47 45.28 -15.70
N MET A 304 29.22 44.97 -15.39
CA MET A 304 28.19 44.74 -16.40
C MET A 304 27.46 46.05 -16.70
N ASN A 305 27.38 46.43 -17.98
CA ASN A 305 26.55 47.55 -18.42
C ASN A 305 25.26 47.01 -19.05
N LEU A 306 24.12 47.35 -18.46
CA LEU A 306 22.80 46.92 -18.94
C LEU A 306 22.20 47.84 -20.01
N MET A 307 22.91 48.92 -20.36
CA MET A 307 22.60 49.93 -21.40
C MET A 307 21.33 50.75 -21.15
N THR A 308 20.35 50.22 -20.43
CA THR A 308 19.05 50.85 -20.21
C THR A 308 18.59 50.70 -18.76
N PRO A 309 17.90 51.71 -18.21
CA PRO A 309 17.37 51.65 -16.85
C PRO A 309 16.27 50.59 -16.72
N VAL A 310 15.58 50.27 -17.82
CA VAL A 310 14.57 49.20 -17.88
C VAL A 310 15.20 47.82 -17.69
N ALA A 311 16.33 47.53 -18.35
CA ALA A 311 17.04 46.27 -18.17
C ALA A 311 17.60 46.12 -16.75
N LEU A 312 18.09 47.22 -16.16
CA LEU A 312 18.50 47.26 -14.76
C LEU A 312 17.33 46.99 -13.80
N GLY A 313 16.17 47.60 -14.06
CA GLY A 313 14.94 47.35 -13.30
C GLY A 313 14.52 45.88 -13.36
N LYS A 314 14.54 45.27 -14.55
CA LYS A 314 14.24 43.84 -14.74
C LYS A 314 15.20 42.94 -13.98
N LEU A 315 16.52 43.19 -14.09
CA LEU A 315 17.50 42.39 -13.34
C LEU A 315 17.31 42.51 -11.83
N ARG A 316 17.04 43.73 -11.33
CA ARG A 316 16.74 43.96 -9.92
C ARG A 316 15.53 43.13 -9.46
N GLU A 317 14.45 43.16 -10.22
CA GLU A 317 13.25 42.36 -9.95
C GLU A 317 13.54 40.86 -9.96
N GLU A 318 14.27 40.37 -10.97
CA GLU A 318 14.68 38.97 -11.05
C GLU A 318 15.53 38.53 -9.85
N MET A 319 16.51 39.35 -9.43
CA MET A 319 17.36 39.05 -8.29
C MET A 319 16.57 39.05 -6.97
N GLN A 320 15.61 39.97 -6.82
CA GLN A 320 14.69 39.99 -5.68
C GLN A 320 13.78 38.75 -5.66
N ASN A 321 13.25 38.34 -6.82
CA ASN A 321 12.42 37.15 -6.96
C ASN A 321 13.21 35.86 -6.65
N CYS A 322 14.50 35.80 -6.97
CA CYS A 322 15.40 34.72 -6.56
C CYS A 322 15.84 34.79 -5.08
N GLY A 323 15.34 35.75 -4.29
CA GLY A 323 15.62 35.88 -2.86
C GLY A 323 16.80 36.78 -2.49
N VAL A 324 17.46 37.42 -3.45
CA VAL A 324 18.58 38.36 -3.22
C VAL A 324 18.06 39.77 -3.01
N ARG A 325 17.65 40.08 -1.77
CA ARG A 325 16.99 41.35 -1.43
C ARG A 325 17.89 42.58 -1.49
N ASN A 326 19.19 42.42 -1.22
CA ASN A 326 20.15 43.53 -1.14
C ASN A 326 20.95 43.71 -2.45
N PHE A 327 20.37 43.39 -3.60
CA PHE A 327 21.07 43.51 -4.88
C PHE A 327 21.49 44.96 -5.21
N ASP A 328 20.75 45.94 -4.67
CA ASP A 328 20.97 47.36 -4.92
C ASP A 328 22.36 47.87 -4.50
N GLN A 329 23.01 47.20 -3.54
CA GLN A 329 24.37 47.54 -3.12
C GLN A 329 25.42 47.32 -4.22
N PHE A 330 25.09 46.51 -5.24
CA PHE A 330 25.97 46.22 -6.36
C PHE A 330 25.67 47.09 -7.59
N ILE A 331 24.67 47.96 -7.54
CA ILE A 331 24.31 48.85 -8.65
C ILE A 331 25.20 50.10 -8.59
N GLY A 332 25.81 50.45 -9.71
CA GLY A 332 26.61 51.66 -9.90
C GLY A 332 25.86 52.77 -10.65
N GLU A 333 26.59 53.79 -11.09
CA GLU A 333 26.06 54.89 -11.89
C GLU A 333 25.65 54.42 -13.31
N ASP A 334 24.76 55.15 -13.99
CA ASP A 334 24.44 54.98 -15.42
C ASP A 334 24.19 53.53 -15.90
N CYS A 335 23.36 52.78 -15.18
CA CYS A 335 22.98 51.39 -15.50
C CYS A 335 24.10 50.35 -15.42
N TRP A 336 25.20 50.69 -14.75
CA TRP A 336 26.27 49.75 -14.44
C TRP A 336 25.96 48.91 -13.21
N VAL A 337 26.43 47.66 -13.23
CA VAL A 337 26.43 46.74 -12.10
C VAL A 337 27.88 46.39 -11.79
N ASN A 338 28.29 46.58 -10.54
CA ASN A 338 29.67 46.44 -10.05
C ASN A 338 30.14 44.98 -9.91
N ILE A 339 29.30 44.01 -10.28
CA ILE A 339 29.64 42.58 -10.32
C ILE A 339 29.54 42.06 -11.75
N SER A 340 30.31 41.01 -12.06
CA SER A 340 30.32 40.43 -13.39
C SER A 340 29.05 39.66 -13.71
N TYR A 341 28.80 39.46 -14.99
CA TYR A 341 27.66 38.69 -15.48
C TYR A 341 27.68 37.24 -14.98
N THR A 342 28.86 36.60 -14.90
CA THR A 342 28.92 35.18 -14.47
C THR A 342 28.54 35.00 -13.01
N ILE A 343 28.90 35.95 -12.12
CA ILE A 343 28.48 35.93 -10.71
C ILE A 343 26.96 36.03 -10.63
N VAL A 344 26.35 36.98 -11.33
CA VAL A 344 24.88 37.14 -11.36
C VAL A 344 24.21 35.87 -11.87
N ALA A 345 24.69 35.33 -12.98
CA ALA A 345 24.13 34.13 -13.60
C ALA A 345 24.28 32.89 -12.71
N PHE A 346 25.42 32.75 -12.01
CA PHE A 346 25.66 31.71 -11.03
C PHE A 346 24.72 31.85 -9.82
N THR A 347 24.59 33.06 -9.25
CA THR A 347 23.68 33.33 -8.13
C THR A 347 22.25 32.97 -8.46
N LYS A 348 21.74 33.35 -9.64
CA LYS A 348 20.39 32.98 -10.07
C LYS A 348 20.23 31.45 -10.17
N GLN A 349 21.22 30.76 -10.71
CA GLN A 349 21.16 29.31 -10.93
C GLN A 349 21.24 28.51 -9.61
N ILE A 350 22.11 28.88 -8.67
CA ILE A 350 22.19 28.21 -7.37
C ILE A 350 20.91 28.45 -6.54
N MET A 351 20.35 29.66 -6.58
CA MET A 351 19.11 29.98 -5.87
C MET A 351 17.92 29.19 -6.44
N PHE A 352 17.82 29.11 -7.77
CA PHE A 352 16.80 28.30 -8.43
C PHE A 352 16.94 26.81 -8.07
N PHE A 353 18.16 26.26 -8.13
CA PHE A 353 18.41 24.87 -7.73
C PHE A 353 18.00 24.61 -6.27
N LEU A 354 18.36 25.52 -5.36
CA LEU A 354 18.01 25.41 -3.95
C LEU A 354 16.49 25.42 -3.74
N GLU A 355 15.77 26.34 -4.40
CA GLU A 355 14.32 26.43 -4.30
C GLU A 355 13.63 25.13 -4.75
N GLU A 356 13.97 24.64 -5.95
CA GLU A 356 13.36 23.41 -6.48
C GLU A 356 13.78 22.16 -5.68
N ALA A 357 15.04 22.09 -5.22
CA ALA A 357 15.51 20.98 -4.39
C ALA A 357 14.86 20.96 -3.00
N LEU A 358 14.54 22.13 -2.43
CA LEU A 358 13.82 22.22 -1.15
C LEU A 358 12.36 21.77 -1.27
N LYS A 359 11.70 22.00 -2.40
CA LYS A 359 10.34 21.42 -2.66
C LYS A 359 10.35 19.89 -2.60
N LEU A 360 11.47 19.28 -3.02
CA LEU A 360 11.66 17.83 -3.01
C LEU A 360 12.09 17.27 -1.65
N TYR A 361 12.58 18.12 -0.74
CA TYR A 361 13.27 17.72 0.49
C TYR A 361 12.50 16.72 1.38
N PHE A 362 13.26 15.75 1.88
CA PHE A 362 12.96 14.88 3.03
C PHE A 362 14.29 14.34 3.58
N PRO A 363 14.34 13.81 4.83
CA PRO A 363 15.59 13.51 5.53
C PRO A 363 16.61 12.67 4.74
N GLU A 364 16.15 11.68 3.98
CA GLU A 364 16.99 10.77 3.20
C GLU A 364 17.67 11.42 1.98
N LEU A 365 17.23 12.63 1.59
CA LEU A 365 17.86 13.46 0.55
C LEU A 365 18.86 14.47 1.12
N HIS A 366 18.92 14.66 2.44
CA HIS A 366 19.70 15.72 3.08
C HIS A 366 21.16 15.74 2.63
N MET A 367 21.86 14.60 2.73
CA MET A 367 23.28 14.50 2.36
C MET A 367 23.50 14.79 0.87
N VAL A 368 22.64 14.26 -0.01
CA VAL A 368 22.79 14.46 -1.46
C VAL A 368 22.58 15.93 -1.84
N LEU A 369 21.61 16.59 -1.20
CA LEU A 369 21.37 18.02 -1.42
C LEU A 369 22.55 18.86 -0.91
N LEU A 370 23.08 18.55 0.28
CA LEU A 370 24.21 19.25 0.87
C LEU A 370 25.49 19.07 0.02
N GLU A 371 25.82 17.84 -0.36
CA GLU A 371 26.97 17.53 -1.23
C GLU A 371 26.84 18.24 -2.58
N SER A 372 25.64 18.23 -3.18
CA SER A 372 25.39 18.91 -4.44
C SER A 372 25.63 20.42 -4.35
N LEU A 373 25.14 21.07 -3.29
CA LEU A 373 25.37 22.50 -3.06
C LEU A 373 26.84 22.81 -2.83
N ILE A 374 27.53 22.01 -2.03
CA ILE A 374 28.96 22.16 -1.75
C ILE A 374 29.75 22.08 -3.06
N GLU A 375 29.53 21.06 -3.89
CA GLU A 375 30.24 20.88 -5.15
C GLU A 375 29.99 22.03 -6.13
N ILE A 376 28.74 22.49 -6.27
CA ILE A 376 28.42 23.63 -7.14
C ILE A 376 29.14 24.90 -6.67
N ILE A 377 29.12 25.19 -5.36
CA ILE A 377 29.77 26.38 -4.78
C ILE A 377 31.29 26.29 -4.91
N LEU A 378 31.88 25.11 -4.67
CA LEU A 378 33.32 24.90 -4.79
C LEU A 378 33.84 25.23 -6.19
N VAL A 379 33.10 24.88 -7.26
CA VAL A 379 33.47 25.21 -8.64
C VAL A 379 33.53 26.73 -8.86
N ALA A 380 32.57 27.48 -8.31
CA ALA A 380 32.58 28.94 -8.40
C ALA A 380 33.73 29.57 -7.61
N VAL A 381 33.98 29.09 -6.38
CA VAL A 381 35.06 29.59 -5.52
C VAL A 381 36.44 29.31 -6.14
N GLN A 382 36.66 28.11 -6.69
CA GLN A 382 37.91 27.75 -7.37
C GLN A 382 38.21 28.66 -8.56
N HIS A 383 37.18 29.07 -9.31
CA HIS A 383 37.37 29.99 -10.42
C HIS A 383 37.76 31.41 -9.95
N VAL A 384 37.14 31.91 -8.88
CA VAL A 384 37.52 33.17 -8.24
C VAL A 384 38.98 33.10 -7.77
N ASP A 385 39.35 32.05 -7.04
CA ASP A 385 40.72 31.85 -6.55
C ASP A 385 41.74 31.77 -7.67
N TYR A 386 41.42 31.08 -8.77
CA TYR A 386 42.29 31.01 -9.95
C TYR A 386 42.48 32.38 -10.60
N SER A 387 41.43 33.19 -10.65
CA SER A 387 41.47 34.51 -11.30
C SER A 387 42.16 35.59 -10.47
N LEU A 388 42.29 35.38 -9.16
CA LEU A 388 43.01 36.27 -8.24
C LEU A 388 44.52 35.99 -8.17
N ARG A 389 44.96 34.83 -8.67
CA ARG A 389 46.38 34.45 -8.79
C ARG A 389 46.94 34.90 -10.12
#